data_AF-A0A229TNX4-F1
#
_entry.id   AF-A0A229TNX4-F1
#
_cell.length_a   1.000
_cell.length_b   1.000
_cell.length_c   1.000
_cell.angle_alpha   90.00
_cell.angle_beta   90.00
_cell.angle_gamma   90.00
#
_symmetry.space_group_name_H-M   'P 1'
#
loop_
_entity.id
_entity.type
_entity.pdbx_description
1 polymer ?
#
loop_
_entity_poly.entity_id
_entity_poly.type
_entity_poly.pdbx_seq_one_letter_code
_entity_poly.pdbx_strand_id
1 'polypeptide(L)'
;MAVEQHASYADWQRAYGDYYESLPDRPDLACPNCGHHELRLVFVADATERIGYAQFSCGHCGFGIHVSRTWVPDGVEFLPIDTPVEELDARLPDFTLVHPPEDADGDIEEVRF
;
A
#
# COMPACT_ATOMS: atom_id res chain seq x y z
N MET A 1 0.08 -23.90 5.83
CA MET A 1 -1.38 -23.68 5.91
C MET A 1 -1.68 -22.61 4.87
N ALA A 2 -2.62 -22.85 3.95
CA ALA A 2 -3.00 -21.80 3.00
C ALA A 2 -3.67 -20.68 3.81
N VAL A 3 -3.17 -19.45 3.67
CA VAL A 3 -3.80 -18.30 4.31
C VAL A 3 -4.87 -17.78 3.35
N GLU A 4 -6.10 -17.71 3.81
CA GLU A 4 -7.24 -17.25 3.02
C GLU A 4 -7.42 -15.73 3.13
N GLN A 5 -7.95 -15.13 2.07
CA GLN A 5 -8.37 -13.74 2.08
C GLN A 5 -9.75 -13.62 2.73
N HIS A 6 -9.85 -12.84 3.79
CA HIS A 6 -11.10 -12.53 4.49
C HIS A 6 -11.45 -11.04 4.46
N ALA A 7 -10.44 -10.17 4.32
CA ALA A 7 -10.64 -8.72 4.24
C ALA A 7 -10.86 -8.23 2.80
N SER A 8 -11.76 -7.27 2.64
CA SER A 8 -12.04 -6.61 1.36
C SER A 8 -11.00 -5.54 1.04
N TYR A 9 -10.93 -5.09 -0.21
CA TYR A 9 -10.11 -3.95 -0.61
C TYR A 9 -10.45 -2.66 0.16
N ALA A 10 -11.72 -2.46 0.51
CA ALA A 10 -12.15 -1.31 1.29
C ALA A 10 -11.60 -1.34 2.73
N ASP A 11 -11.49 -2.53 3.33
CA ASP A 11 -10.88 -2.68 4.67
C ASP A 11 -9.38 -2.38 4.64
N TRP A 12 -8.70 -2.83 3.58
CA TRP A 12 -7.29 -2.50 3.36
C TRP A 12 -7.07 -1.01 3.08
N GLN A 13 -7.96 -0.34 2.33
CA GLN A 13 -7.89 1.11 2.12
C GLN A 13 -8.08 1.90 3.41
N ARG A 14 -9.02 1.50 4.28
CA ARG A 14 -9.20 2.13 5.60
C ARG A 14 -7.95 1.98 6.45
N ALA A 15 -7.43 0.74 6.56
CA ALA A 15 -6.20 0.48 7.30
C ALA A 15 -4.99 1.24 6.72
N TYR A 16 -4.91 1.40 5.40
CA TYR A 16 -3.88 2.22 4.76
C TYR A 16 -4.03 3.70 5.15
N GLY A 17 -5.25 4.25 5.13
CA GLY A 17 -5.51 5.63 5.56
C GLY A 17 -5.09 5.87 7.00
N ASP A 18 -5.55 5.02 7.92
CA ASP A 18 -5.18 5.09 9.34
C ASP A 18 -3.65 5.00 9.55
N TYR A 19 -2.98 4.11 8.79
CA TYR A 19 -1.53 3.98 8.85
C TYR A 19 -0.84 5.23 8.31
N TYR A 20 -1.29 5.73 7.16
CA TYR A 20 -0.72 6.89 6.48
C TYR A 20 -0.83 8.17 7.32
N GLU A 21 -1.97 8.40 7.96
CA GLU A 21 -2.21 9.58 8.81
C GLU A 21 -1.35 9.60 10.08
N SER A 22 -0.85 8.44 10.51
CA SER A 22 0.03 8.32 11.67
C SER A 22 1.52 8.51 11.35
N LEU A 23 1.89 8.60 10.07
CA LEU A 23 3.29 8.80 9.68
C LEU A 23 3.81 10.17 10.17
N PRO A 24 5.10 10.27 10.54
CA PRO A 24 6.16 9.27 10.38
C PRO A 24 6.26 8.24 11.52
N ASP A 25 5.38 8.31 12.53
CA ASP A 25 5.34 7.30 13.57
C ASP A 25 4.94 5.93 12.98
N ARG A 26 5.39 4.85 13.62
CA ARG A 26 5.01 3.49 13.22
C ARG A 26 3.82 3.05 14.06
N PRO A 27 2.60 3.04 13.50
CA PRO A 27 1.42 2.73 14.29
C PRO A 27 1.35 1.24 14.56
N ASP A 28 0.86 0.88 15.75
CA ASP A 28 0.59 -0.51 16.14
C ASP A 28 -0.82 -0.91 15.69
N LEU A 29 -1.01 -1.05 14.37
CA LEU A 29 -2.30 -1.43 13.77
C LEU A 29 -2.35 -2.93 13.49
N ALA A 30 -3.48 -3.54 13.82
CA ALA A 30 -3.77 -4.93 13.48
C ALA A 30 -4.07 -5.06 11.98
N CYS A 31 -3.53 -6.09 11.34
CA CYS A 31 -3.85 -6.43 9.96
C CYS A 31 -5.36 -6.70 9.80
N PRO A 32 -6.04 -6.07 8.82
CA PRO A 32 -7.48 -6.26 8.63
C PRO A 32 -7.85 -7.69 8.22
N ASN A 33 -6.90 -8.45 7.65
CA ASN A 33 -7.13 -9.82 7.21
C ASN A 33 -6.96 -10.87 8.32
N CYS A 34 -5.91 -10.73 9.15
CA CYS A 34 -5.51 -11.79 10.10
C CYS A 34 -5.27 -11.33 11.54
N GLY A 35 -5.44 -10.04 11.83
CA GLY A 35 -5.28 -9.47 13.18
C GLY A 35 -3.84 -9.32 13.69
N HIS A 36 -2.83 -9.78 12.96
CA HIS A 36 -1.42 -9.63 13.37
C HIS A 36 -0.91 -8.21 13.14
N HIS A 37 -0.05 -7.72 14.03
CA HIS A 37 0.54 -6.37 13.99
C HIS A 37 1.82 -6.33 13.15
N GLU A 38 1.77 -6.91 11.96
CA GLU A 38 2.90 -7.02 11.03
C GLU A 38 2.66 -6.23 9.74
N LEU A 39 1.92 -5.12 9.83
CA LEU A 39 1.71 -4.21 8.70
C LEU A 39 3.01 -3.51 8.30
N ARG A 40 3.22 -3.40 6.99
CA ARG A 40 4.38 -2.77 6.35
C ARG A 40 3.88 -1.84 5.27
N LEU A 41 4.44 -0.65 5.22
CA LEU A 41 4.19 0.35 4.18
C LEU A 41 5.53 0.71 3.56
N VAL A 42 5.66 0.49 2.25
CA VAL A 42 6.85 0.86 1.48
C VAL A 42 6.43 1.79 0.36
N PHE A 43 7.07 2.96 0.31
CA PHE A 43 6.90 3.92 -0.77
C PHE A 43 7.99 3.76 -1.82
N VAL A 44 7.62 3.93 -3.08
CA VAL A 44 8.53 4.08 -4.21
C VAL A 44 8.13 5.35 -4.96
N ALA A 45 9.01 6.34 -5.05
CA ALA A 45 8.65 7.66 -5.54
C ALA A 45 9.80 8.39 -6.23
N ASP A 46 9.44 9.41 -7.03
CA ASP A 46 10.39 10.38 -7.55
C ASP A 46 11.05 11.15 -6.40
N ALA A 47 12.37 11.34 -6.46
CA ALA A 47 13.13 11.96 -5.38
C ALA A 47 12.87 13.47 -5.24
N THR A 48 12.42 14.14 -6.30
CA THR A 48 12.16 15.57 -6.34
C THR A 48 10.71 15.88 -5.97
N GLU A 49 9.76 15.22 -6.60
CA GLU A 49 8.32 15.43 -6.43
C GLU A 49 7.76 14.70 -5.20
N ARG A 50 8.46 13.66 -4.72
CA ARG A 50 7.98 12.74 -3.67
C ARG A 50 6.63 12.10 -4.00
N ILE A 51 6.34 11.91 -5.29
CA ILE A 51 5.13 11.27 -5.80
C ILE A 51 5.51 9.95 -6.46
N GLY A 52 4.73 8.91 -6.20
CA GLY A 52 4.91 7.60 -6.80
C GLY A 52 3.84 6.61 -6.39
N TYR A 53 4.20 5.43 -5.92
CA TYR A 53 3.27 4.42 -5.45
C TYR A 53 3.67 3.88 -4.08
N ALA A 54 2.73 3.19 -3.43
CA ALA A 54 2.96 2.53 -2.18
C ALA A 54 2.48 1.08 -2.21
N GLN A 55 3.21 0.22 -1.52
CA GLN A 55 2.81 -1.15 -1.23
C GLN A 55 2.51 -1.27 0.26
N PHE A 56 1.28 -1.62 0.57
CA PHE A 56 0.79 -1.78 1.94
C PHE A 56 0.37 -3.22 2.16
N SER A 57 1.11 -3.95 3.00
CA SER A 57 0.93 -5.39 3.15
C SER A 57 1.17 -5.87 4.57
N CYS A 58 0.72 -7.09 4.87
CA CYS A 58 0.99 -7.76 6.13
C CYS A 58 2.06 -8.83 5.94
N GLY A 59 3.15 -8.74 6.70
CA GLY A 59 4.24 -9.72 6.70
C GLY A 59 3.85 -11.10 7.21
N HIS A 60 2.72 -11.22 7.92
CA HIS A 60 2.22 -12.49 8.46
C HIS A 60 1.33 -13.25 7.47
N CYS A 61 0.27 -12.61 6.96
CA CYS A 61 -0.67 -13.28 6.05
C CYS A 61 -0.28 -13.17 4.58
N GLY A 62 0.64 -12.29 4.22
CA GLY A 62 1.09 -12.12 2.84
C GLY A 62 0.03 -11.53 1.90
N PHE A 63 -0.94 -10.78 2.44
CA PHE A 63 -1.92 -10.02 1.65
C PHE A 63 -1.64 -8.52 1.77
N GLY A 64 -2.07 -7.75 0.77
CA GLY A 64 -1.90 -6.31 0.77
C GLY A 64 -2.54 -5.64 -0.45
N ILE A 65 -2.36 -4.33 -0.53
CA ILE A 65 -2.82 -3.48 -1.64
C ILE A 65 -1.66 -2.69 -2.24
N HIS A 66 -1.84 -2.33 -3.51
CA HIS A 66 -0.97 -1.40 -4.23
C HIS A 66 -1.72 -0.07 -4.41
N VAL A 67 -1.15 1.02 -3.90
CA VAL A 67 -1.74 2.36 -3.97
C VAL A 67 -0.96 3.18 -4.99
N SER A 68 -1.58 3.45 -6.13
CA SER A 68 -1.00 4.23 -7.22
C SER A 68 -1.07 5.73 -6.95
N ARG A 69 -0.08 6.50 -7.44
CA ARG A 69 0.01 7.96 -7.36
C ARG A 69 -0.21 8.54 -5.97
N THR A 70 0.55 8.05 -5.00
CA THR A 70 0.55 8.56 -3.63
C THR A 70 1.75 9.48 -3.40
N TRP A 71 1.58 10.47 -2.53
CA TRP A 71 2.66 11.35 -2.09
C TRP A 71 3.34 10.76 -0.85
N VAL A 72 4.65 10.92 -0.71
CA VAL A 72 5.42 10.46 0.45
C VAL A 72 5.51 11.58 1.49
N PRO A 73 4.94 11.41 2.70
CA PRO A 73 5.01 12.41 3.75
C PRO A 73 6.43 12.81 4.15
N ASP A 74 6.61 14.05 4.60
CA ASP A 74 7.89 14.51 5.13
C ASP A 74 8.36 13.61 6.30
N GLY A 75 9.67 13.36 6.35
CA GLY A 75 10.26 12.48 7.37
C GLY A 75 10.05 10.98 7.14
N VAL A 76 9.34 10.58 6.07
CA VAL A 76 9.16 9.18 5.71
C VAL A 76 10.17 8.76 4.65
N GLU A 77 10.80 7.61 4.89
CA GLU A 77 11.72 6.96 3.96
C GLU A 77 10.98 6.34 2.77
N PHE A 78 11.61 6.37 1.60
CA PHE A 78 11.07 5.78 0.37
C PHE A 78 12.21 5.30 -0.53
N LEU A 79 11.86 4.43 -1.48
CA LEU A 79 12.76 3.98 -2.54
C LEU A 79 12.65 4.93 -3.73
N PRO A 80 13.76 5.39 -4.33
CA PRO A 80 13.71 6.12 -5.58
C PRO A 80 13.07 5.28 -6.69
N ILE A 81 12.20 5.89 -7.51
CA ILE A 81 11.54 5.17 -8.61
C ILE A 81 12.51 4.76 -9.72
N ASP A 82 13.64 5.46 -9.87
CA ASP A 82 14.72 5.11 -10.81
C ASP A 82 15.64 3.99 -10.30
N THR A 83 15.40 3.45 -9.10
CA THR A 83 16.15 2.28 -8.60
C THR A 83 15.96 1.10 -9.55
N PRO A 84 17.04 0.36 -9.91
CA PRO A 84 16.94 -0.80 -10.79
C PRO A 84 15.91 -1.82 -10.28
N VAL A 85 15.14 -2.40 -11.20
CA VAL A 85 14.06 -3.34 -10.88
C VAL A 85 14.54 -4.49 -9.98
N GLU A 86 15.70 -5.08 -10.28
CA GLU A 86 16.28 -6.17 -9.48
C GLU A 86 16.56 -5.77 -8.02
N GLU A 87 16.92 -4.50 -7.79
CA GLU A 87 17.12 -3.97 -6.43
C GLU A 87 15.78 -3.63 -5.75
N LEU A 88 14.79 -3.13 -6.51
CA LEU A 88 13.44 -2.91 -6.00
C LEU A 88 12.80 -4.24 -5.57
N ASP A 89 12.81 -5.26 -6.41
CA ASP A 89 12.26 -6.60 -6.11
C ASP A 89 12.85 -7.21 -4.83
N ALA A 90 14.14 -6.99 -4.56
CA ALA A 90 14.78 -7.48 -3.34
C ALA A 90 14.34 -6.76 -2.06
N ARG A 91 13.76 -5.55 -2.18
CA ARG A 91 13.38 -4.67 -1.06
C ARG A 91 11.87 -4.57 -0.88
N LEU A 92 11.12 -4.79 -1.95
CA LEU A 92 9.66 -4.74 -1.94
C LEU A 92 9.09 -6.03 -1.33
N PRO A 93 7.98 -5.94 -0.58
CA PRO A 93 7.34 -7.12 -0.04
C PRO A 93 6.72 -7.96 -1.16
N ASP A 94 6.94 -9.27 -1.13
CA ASP A 94 6.14 -10.22 -1.92
C ASP A 94 4.81 -10.48 -1.21
N PHE A 95 3.69 -10.18 -1.86
CA PHE A 95 2.36 -10.40 -1.31
C PHE A 95 1.32 -10.66 -2.39
N THR A 96 0.23 -11.33 -2.02
CA THR A 96 -0.96 -11.51 -2.85
C THR A 96 -1.80 -10.23 -2.84
N LEU A 97 -1.97 -9.64 -4.03
CA LEU A 97 -2.71 -8.41 -4.22
C LEU A 97 -4.21 -8.61 -3.94
N VAL A 98 -4.75 -7.79 -3.05
CA VAL A 98 -6.18 -7.63 -2.85
C VAL A 98 -6.68 -6.63 -3.89
N HIS A 99 -7.52 -7.10 -4.81
CA HIS A 99 -8.05 -6.27 -5.89
C HIS A 99 -9.26 -5.45 -5.44
N PRO A 100 -9.44 -4.22 -5.99
CA PRO A 100 -10.71 -3.52 -5.89
C PRO A 100 -11.85 -4.37 -6.48
N PRO A 101 -13.11 -4.15 -6.05
CA PRO A 101 -14.25 -4.82 -6.66
C PRO A 101 -14.35 -4.46 -8.15
N GLU A 102 -14.82 -5.40 -8.98
CA GLU A 102 -14.85 -5.27 -10.44
C GLU A 102 -15.65 -4.05 -10.93
N ASP A 103 -16.62 -3.56 -10.15
CA ASP A 103 -17.46 -2.40 -10.47
C ASP A 103 -16.89 -1.05 -10.00
N ALA A 104 -15.66 -1.00 -9.47
CA ALA A 104 -15.03 0.24 -8.99
C ALA A 104 -14.64 1.22 -10.13
N ASP A 105 -14.59 0.75 -11.37
CA ASP A 105 -14.38 1.57 -12.58
C ASP A 105 -15.70 2.19 -13.12
N GLY A 106 -16.82 2.04 -12.39
CA GLY A 106 -18.12 2.58 -12.75
C GLY A 106 -18.19 4.11 -12.61
N ASP A 107 -18.37 4.78 -13.76
CA ASP A 107 -18.73 6.19 -13.94
C ASP A 107 -17.64 7.23 -13.60
N ILE A 108 -16.54 7.22 -14.37
CA ILE A 108 -15.79 8.47 -14.61
C ILE A 108 -16.69 9.44 -15.43
N GLU A 109 -17.52 10.24 -14.76
CA GLU A 109 -18.14 11.39 -15.43
C GLU A 109 -17.02 12.29 -15.97
N GLU A 110 -16.96 12.47 -17.29
CA GLU A 110 -16.05 13.39 -17.97
C GLU A 110 -16.35 14.82 -17.48
N VAL A 111 -15.63 15.29 -16.46
CA VAL A 111 -15.71 16.67 -16.00
C VAL A 111 -15.03 17.55 -17.04
N ARG A 112 -15.82 18.15 -17.93
CA ARG A 112 -15.34 19.22 -18.82
C ARG A 112 -15.23 20.51 -18.03
N PHE A 113 -14.02 21.06 -17.97
CA PHE A 113 -13.73 22.41 -17.47
C PHE A 113 -14.01 23.47 -18.53
#